data_AF-A0A957N9Y9-F1
#
_entry.id   AF-A0A957N9Y9-F1
#
_cell.length_a   1.000
_cell.length_b   1.000
_cell.length_c   1.000
_cell.angle_alpha   90.00
_cell.angle_beta   90.00
_cell.angle_gamma   90.00
#
_symmetry.space_group_name_H-M   'P 1'
#
loop_
_entity.id
_entity.type
_entity.pdbx_description
1 polymer ?
#
loop_
_entity_poly.entity_id
_entity_poly.type
_entity_poly.pdbx_seq_one_letter_code
_entity_poly.pdbx_strand_id
1 'polypeptide(L)'
;MNMPVGYPKNAFFYKGEWYNTDGEGVPATAVTNTLTGGSVIVGPNSTLELPPGDNTLPSGGGGGAVAPLTRAALKALNTSTDTTAYLKEAGREGQFVWRTGNYSTQIAADTAEGVYIKANDTASSSGAWVRVFSGEVRPEWFGAVGDGTTPDLTALQSAAAAAITARAKLRLSRDYSIASAWTLPAGLVVEGSGAGVTTLRGAASLDDYMVVLGDHCQFGRLRMVIPNTSTKDALRIHKMGATDGDIRGVVVHDLHMTGGNNATAYAISMTDSFSVALKNINIRTSMNGVRIANLDSLYNYGNSTVDRVEVSLTTAGRVGWDIYGLAGTKNYNLMSFNYISAVTGSGTGSTGIKIQNCGFLTFINADLEGCATSLYVEGSVGGGNGSQCNVFQNMYASGNVIVATGTFGTTFISGRVYGTYTDGGANTATLGLLDVNKNPISGLQTLVKTGPRFTPSGMSVQMRNQQGSTLPLGTIVRLAGVDWGAQKATETLKTWAGVVAADIAAGTNGDVVVSGVADILSTNAVARGDNIVLAGGVDDGLVKSIGTAAPAGAQILVGTAFETTGGAGVAAVLLHR
;
A
#
# COMPACT_ATOMS: atom_id res chain seq x y z
N MET A 1 -28.67 -36.07 32.83
CA MET A 1 -27.22 -35.81 32.71
C MET A 1 -26.53 -36.70 33.74
N ASN A 2 -25.80 -37.73 33.31
CA ASN A 2 -25.03 -38.59 34.23
C ASN A 2 -23.73 -37.87 34.59
N MET A 3 -23.49 -37.62 35.89
CA MET A 3 -22.25 -37.01 36.35
C MET A 3 -21.12 -38.06 36.46
N PRO A 4 -19.86 -37.71 36.12
CA PRO A 4 -18.71 -38.61 36.25
C PRO A 4 -18.45 -39.03 37.70
N VAL A 5 -17.99 -40.26 37.88
CA VAL A 5 -17.63 -40.86 39.18
C VAL A 5 -16.37 -40.16 39.73
N GLY A 6 -16.50 -39.50 40.89
CA GLY A 6 -15.37 -38.84 41.58
C GLY A 6 -15.70 -37.55 42.35
N TYR A 7 -16.93 -37.01 42.25
CA TYR A 7 -17.29 -35.75 42.94
C TYR A 7 -17.77 -35.97 44.38
N PRO A 8 -17.42 -35.06 45.32
CA PRO A 8 -17.90 -35.12 46.69
C PRO A 8 -19.43 -34.94 46.73
N LYS A 9 -20.12 -35.80 47.50
CA LYS A 9 -21.59 -35.87 47.57
C LYS A 9 -22.27 -34.63 48.21
N ASN A 10 -21.49 -33.64 48.66
CA ASN A 10 -21.95 -32.56 49.56
C ASN A 10 -21.61 -31.14 49.05
N ALA A 11 -21.49 -30.94 47.73
CA ALA A 11 -21.24 -29.60 47.16
C ALA A 11 -22.25 -29.25 46.07
N PHE A 12 -22.68 -27.98 46.02
CA PHE A 12 -23.50 -27.44 44.93
C PHE A 12 -22.84 -26.22 44.30
N PHE A 13 -23.04 -26.06 42.99
CA PHE A 13 -22.47 -24.96 42.20
C PHE A 13 -23.49 -23.85 42.06
N TYR A 14 -23.19 -22.65 42.55
CA TYR A 14 -24.09 -21.49 42.47
C TYR A 14 -23.28 -20.25 42.08
N LYS A 15 -23.77 -19.46 41.12
CA LYS A 15 -23.15 -18.19 40.67
C LYS A 15 -21.64 -18.25 40.34
N GLY A 16 -21.14 -19.40 39.85
CA GLY A 16 -19.73 -19.55 39.44
C GLY A 16 -18.78 -20.00 40.54
N GLU A 17 -19.28 -20.27 41.74
CA GLU A 17 -18.50 -20.73 42.89
C GLU A 17 -19.08 -22.03 43.47
N TRP A 18 -18.23 -22.82 44.11
CA TRP A 18 -18.61 -24.07 44.79
C TRP A 18 -18.91 -23.80 46.27
N TYR A 19 -20.07 -24.24 46.74
CA TYR A 19 -20.50 -24.10 48.14
C TYR A 19 -20.62 -25.47 48.82
N ASN A 20 -20.21 -25.54 50.09
CA ASN A 20 -20.43 -26.69 50.97
C ASN A 20 -21.83 -26.63 51.59
N THR A 21 -22.47 -27.78 51.78
CA THR A 21 -23.82 -27.92 52.34
C THR A 21 -23.90 -27.79 53.87
N ASP A 22 -22.80 -27.55 54.59
CA ASP A 22 -22.78 -27.45 56.06
C ASP A 22 -23.27 -26.10 56.63
N GLY A 23 -23.78 -25.20 55.79
CA GLY A 23 -24.59 -24.07 56.25
C GLY A 23 -23.80 -22.82 56.69
N GLU A 24 -22.47 -22.85 56.61
CA GLU A 24 -21.64 -21.67 56.80
C GLU A 24 -21.17 -21.18 55.43
N GLY A 25 -21.75 -20.07 54.95
CA GLY A 25 -21.57 -19.52 53.61
C GLY A 25 -20.18 -18.94 53.32
N VAL A 26 -19.11 -19.70 53.59
CA VAL A 26 -17.73 -19.29 53.36
C VAL A 26 -17.21 -19.94 52.07
N PRO A 27 -16.65 -19.17 51.11
CA PRO A 27 -16.11 -19.72 49.86
C PRO A 27 -14.96 -20.69 50.15
N ALA A 28 -15.09 -21.93 49.69
CA ALA A 28 -14.03 -22.91 49.81
C ALA A 28 -13.06 -22.77 48.62
N THR A 29 -11.77 -22.60 48.88
CA THR A 29 -10.77 -22.46 47.81
C THR A 29 -10.26 -23.85 47.44
N ALA A 30 -10.55 -24.30 46.21
CA ALA A 30 -9.98 -25.53 45.69
C ALA A 30 -8.53 -25.26 45.26
N VAL A 31 -7.58 -25.93 45.91
CA VAL A 31 -6.17 -25.92 45.50
C VAL A 31 -5.93 -27.19 44.70
N THR A 32 -5.69 -27.03 43.39
CA THR A 32 -5.31 -28.15 42.53
C THR A 32 -3.81 -28.39 42.67
N ASN A 33 -3.43 -29.58 43.14
CA ASN A 33 -2.02 -29.97 43.14
C ASN A 33 -1.56 -30.20 41.70
N THR A 34 -0.70 -29.31 41.20
CA THR A 34 -0.21 -29.32 39.81
C THR A 34 0.63 -30.55 39.46
N LEU A 35 1.09 -31.33 40.46
CA LEU A 35 1.91 -32.53 40.24
C LEU A 35 1.08 -33.82 40.16
N THR A 36 -0.08 -33.89 40.83
CA THR A 36 -0.89 -35.12 40.90
C THR A 36 -2.24 -35.00 40.23
N GLY A 37 -2.69 -33.80 39.86
CA GLY A 37 -4.01 -33.55 39.30
C GLY A 37 -5.17 -33.73 40.28
N GLY A 38 -4.87 -34.01 41.57
CA GLY A 38 -5.86 -34.06 42.63
C GLY A 38 -6.21 -32.68 43.17
N SER A 39 -7.50 -32.37 43.27
CA SER A 39 -8.01 -31.15 43.88
C SER A 39 -8.33 -31.40 45.35
N VAL A 40 -7.75 -30.61 46.25
CA VAL A 40 -8.09 -30.62 47.69
C VAL A 40 -8.79 -29.32 48.02
N ILE A 41 -9.93 -29.42 48.72
CA ILE A 41 -10.66 -28.26 49.24
C ILE A 41 -10.08 -27.94 50.62
N VAL A 42 -9.50 -26.74 50.76
CA VAL A 42 -8.90 -26.28 52.01
C VAL A 42 -9.84 -25.24 52.64
N GLY A 43 -10.25 -25.47 53.88
CA GLY A 43 -11.09 -24.53 54.62
C GLY A 43 -10.28 -23.29 55.06
N PRO A 44 -10.94 -22.13 55.30
CA PRO A 44 -10.27 -20.85 55.56
C PRO A 44 -9.41 -20.82 56.84
N ASN A 45 -9.49 -21.85 57.69
CA ASN A 45 -8.72 -21.95 58.94
C ASN A 45 -7.99 -23.31 59.11
N SER A 46 -7.86 -24.13 58.06
CA SER A 46 -7.10 -25.38 58.18
C SER A 46 -5.62 -25.11 57.91
N THR A 47 -4.80 -25.05 58.96
CA THR A 47 -3.36 -25.31 58.85
C THR A 47 -3.20 -26.76 58.41
N LEU A 48 -2.62 -26.96 57.22
CA LEU A 48 -2.27 -28.28 56.72
C LEU A 48 -1.13 -28.83 57.59
N GLU A 49 -1.45 -29.32 58.79
CA GLU A 49 -0.52 -30.10 59.60
C GLU A 49 -0.37 -31.45 58.93
N LEU A 50 0.66 -31.56 58.09
CA LEU A 50 1.18 -32.87 57.69
C LEU A 50 1.57 -33.62 58.98
N PRO A 51 1.13 -34.87 59.16
CA PRO A 51 1.45 -35.64 60.36
C PRO A 51 2.97 -35.60 60.61
N PRO A 52 3.43 -35.24 61.82
CA PRO A 52 4.84 -35.33 62.17
C PRO A 52 5.18 -36.82 62.30
N GLY A 53 5.59 -37.45 61.20
CA GLY A 53 5.84 -38.90 61.23
C GLY A 53 6.22 -39.57 59.93
N ASP A 54 6.07 -38.93 58.76
CA ASP A 54 6.59 -39.52 57.52
C ASP A 54 6.95 -38.46 56.48
N ASN A 55 8.14 -37.87 56.66
CA ASN A 55 8.78 -37.05 55.64
C ASN A 55 9.65 -37.89 54.69
N THR A 56 9.48 -39.22 54.68
CA THR A 56 9.92 -40.01 53.54
C THR A 56 8.81 -39.98 52.51
N LEU A 57 8.77 -38.89 51.75
CA LEU A 57 8.16 -38.93 50.41
C LEU A 57 8.61 -40.25 49.79
N PRO A 58 7.69 -41.12 49.33
CA PRO A 58 8.10 -42.35 48.70
C PRO A 58 9.06 -41.95 47.59
N SER A 59 10.32 -42.35 47.78
CA SER A 59 11.36 -42.35 46.78
C SER A 59 10.94 -43.37 45.72
N GLY A 60 9.81 -43.13 45.05
CA GLY A 60 9.54 -43.72 43.76
C GLY A 60 10.74 -43.32 42.92
N GLY A 61 11.45 -44.32 42.41
CA GLY A 61 12.68 -44.16 41.62
C GLY A 61 12.44 -43.40 40.32
N GLY A 62 12.01 -42.14 40.41
CA GLY A 62 12.09 -41.17 39.36
C GLY A 62 13.57 -40.88 39.19
N GLY A 63 14.16 -41.53 38.20
CA GLY A 63 15.52 -41.23 37.76
C GLY A 63 15.66 -39.72 37.69
N GLY A 64 16.53 -39.18 38.56
CA GLY A 64 16.75 -37.74 38.62
C GLY A 64 17.07 -37.24 37.22
N ALA A 65 16.46 -36.11 36.83
CA ALA A 65 16.65 -35.55 35.50
C ALA A 65 18.14 -35.48 35.16
N VAL A 66 18.56 -36.26 34.16
CA VAL A 66 19.97 -36.32 33.74
C VAL A 66 20.32 -35.00 33.06
N ALA A 67 21.53 -34.49 33.27
CA ALA A 67 21.95 -33.19 32.76
C ALA A 67 23.11 -33.31 31.75
N PRO A 68 22.88 -33.83 30.53
CA PRO A 68 23.93 -33.98 29.54
C PRO A 68 24.53 -32.64 29.13
N LEU A 69 25.86 -32.57 29.03
CA LEU A 69 26.59 -31.36 28.65
C LEU A 69 26.54 -31.07 27.14
N THR A 70 26.24 -32.07 26.31
CA THR A 70 26.21 -31.96 24.85
C THR A 70 25.04 -32.74 24.26
N ARG A 71 24.61 -32.39 23.05
CA ARG A 71 23.63 -33.18 22.30
C ARG A 71 24.08 -34.62 22.11
N ALA A 72 25.37 -34.88 21.87
CA ALA A 72 25.89 -36.24 21.77
C ALA A 72 25.66 -37.06 23.04
N ALA A 73 25.86 -36.45 24.22
CA ALA A 73 25.57 -37.09 25.50
C ALA A 73 24.05 -37.31 25.70
N LEU A 74 23.20 -36.37 25.28
CA LEU A 74 21.74 -36.54 25.31
C LEU A 74 21.28 -37.71 24.42
N LYS A 75 21.88 -37.86 23.22
CA LYS A 75 21.56 -38.95 22.28
C LYS A 75 21.98 -40.32 22.78
N ALA A 76 22.93 -40.39 23.71
CA ALA A 76 23.44 -41.61 24.30
C ALA A 76 22.68 -42.06 25.57
N LEU A 77 21.75 -41.25 26.08
CA LEU A 77 20.92 -41.62 27.24
C LEU A 77 20.07 -42.85 26.94
N ASN A 78 19.86 -43.68 27.96
CA ASN A 78 19.02 -44.88 27.81
C ASN A 78 17.56 -44.48 27.92
N THR A 79 16.86 -44.43 26.80
CA THR A 79 15.48 -43.95 26.72
C THR A 79 14.44 -44.87 27.41
N SER A 80 14.85 -46.06 27.89
CA SER A 80 14.00 -46.92 28.72
C SER A 80 13.99 -46.51 30.20
N THR A 81 15.02 -45.82 30.66
CA THR A 81 15.17 -45.37 32.06
C THR A 81 15.13 -43.85 32.16
N ASP A 82 15.80 -43.16 31.24
CA ASP A 82 15.87 -41.72 31.15
C ASP A 82 14.70 -41.23 30.27
N THR A 83 13.70 -40.64 30.91
CA THR A 83 12.54 -40.07 30.21
C THR A 83 12.55 -38.54 30.18
N THR A 84 13.40 -37.91 31.00
CA THR A 84 13.60 -36.46 31.03
C THR A 84 15.07 -36.12 31.17
N ALA A 85 15.51 -35.06 30.52
CA ALA A 85 16.88 -34.58 30.60
C ALA A 85 16.94 -33.05 30.45
N TYR A 86 17.92 -32.40 31.07
CA TYR A 86 18.20 -30.97 30.88
C TYR A 86 19.53 -30.79 30.13
N LEU A 87 19.46 -30.39 28.86
CA LEU A 87 20.63 -30.14 28.04
C LEU A 87 21.36 -28.88 28.55
N LYS A 88 22.67 -28.99 28.78
CA LYS A 88 23.55 -27.89 29.25
C LYS A 88 24.56 -27.43 28.20
N GLU A 89 24.29 -27.71 26.92
CA GLU A 89 25.11 -27.21 25.81
C GLU A 89 24.93 -25.69 25.69
N ALA A 90 26.03 -24.94 25.76
CA ALA A 90 26.02 -23.48 25.81
C ALA A 90 25.22 -22.87 24.64
N GLY A 91 24.24 -22.03 24.96
CA GLY A 91 23.36 -21.38 23.98
C GLY A 91 22.18 -22.24 23.49
N ARG A 92 22.15 -23.54 23.82
CA ARG A 92 21.11 -24.49 23.42
C ARG A 92 20.39 -25.13 24.60
N GLU A 93 20.57 -24.58 25.80
CA GLU A 93 20.11 -25.18 27.05
C GLU A 93 18.60 -25.38 27.06
N GLY A 94 18.13 -26.40 27.78
CA GLY A 94 16.70 -26.60 28.00
C GLY A 94 16.29 -28.02 28.36
N GLN A 95 15.05 -28.15 28.80
CA GLN A 95 14.43 -29.43 29.15
C GLN A 95 14.05 -30.20 27.88
N PHE A 96 14.35 -31.49 27.85
CA PHE A 96 13.90 -32.45 26.86
C PHE A 96 13.17 -33.60 27.54
N VAL A 97 12.14 -34.11 26.88
CA VAL A 97 11.38 -35.28 27.32
C VAL A 97 11.41 -36.31 26.21
N TRP A 98 11.74 -37.55 26.55
CA TRP A 98 11.65 -38.66 25.61
C TRP A 98 10.18 -38.93 25.29
N ARG A 99 9.85 -38.98 24.00
CA ARG A 99 8.50 -39.30 23.54
C ARG A 99 8.55 -40.42 22.51
N THR A 100 7.76 -41.47 22.75
CA THR A 100 7.54 -42.53 21.77
C THR A 100 6.66 -42.04 20.62
N GLY A 101 6.90 -42.54 19.41
CA GLY A 101 6.13 -42.21 18.21
C GLY A 101 7.01 -41.94 16.99
N ASN A 102 6.38 -41.67 15.84
CA ASN A 102 7.11 -41.37 14.62
C ASN A 102 7.41 -39.86 14.49
N TYR A 103 8.68 -39.51 14.70
CA TYR A 103 9.21 -38.15 14.60
C TYR A 103 10.12 -37.96 13.36
N SER A 104 10.06 -38.86 12.38
CA SER A 104 11.00 -38.84 11.24
C SER A 104 10.93 -37.53 10.43
N THR A 105 9.72 -36.98 10.21
CA THR A 105 9.56 -35.70 9.51
C THR A 105 10.10 -34.52 10.30
N GLN A 106 9.86 -34.50 11.62
CA GLN A 106 10.31 -33.44 12.52
C GLN A 106 11.83 -33.43 12.64
N ILE A 107 12.45 -34.61 12.80
CA ILE A 107 13.90 -34.76 12.85
C ILE A 107 14.54 -34.38 11.50
N ALA A 108 13.91 -34.74 10.37
CA ALA A 108 14.41 -34.36 9.05
C ALA A 108 14.36 -32.83 8.81
N ALA A 109 13.34 -32.15 9.34
CA ALA A 109 13.23 -30.70 9.28
C ALA A 109 14.21 -29.99 10.24
N ASP A 110 14.44 -30.56 11.41
CA ASP A 110 15.32 -30.04 12.45
C ASP A 110 16.77 -30.53 12.30
N THR A 111 17.42 -30.12 11.22
CA THR A 111 18.78 -30.60 10.89
C THR A 111 19.86 -30.21 11.91
N ALA A 112 19.59 -29.18 12.73
CA ALA A 112 20.49 -28.72 13.78
C ALA A 112 20.12 -29.25 15.18
N GLU A 113 19.12 -30.12 15.28
CA GLU A 113 18.69 -30.82 16.49
C GLU A 113 18.36 -29.85 17.63
N GLY A 114 17.61 -28.79 17.33
CA GLY A 114 17.22 -27.77 18.29
C GLY A 114 16.01 -28.15 19.14
N VAL A 115 14.97 -28.71 18.54
CA VAL A 115 13.68 -29.09 19.16
C VAL A 115 13.50 -30.62 19.21
N TYR A 116 13.92 -31.34 18.17
CA TYR A 116 13.77 -32.79 18.05
C TYR A 116 15.14 -33.44 17.88
N ILE A 117 15.50 -34.33 18.81
CA ILE A 117 16.81 -34.98 18.82
C ILE A 117 16.60 -36.50 18.84
N LYS A 118 17.12 -37.18 17.81
CA LYS A 118 17.06 -38.64 17.71
C LYS A 118 18.05 -39.29 18.69
N ALA A 119 17.62 -40.25 19.52
CA ALA A 119 18.57 -41.07 20.29
C ALA A 119 19.39 -42.01 19.37
N ASN A 120 20.63 -42.36 19.76
CA ASN A 120 21.55 -43.12 18.90
C ASN A 120 20.98 -44.50 18.54
N ASP A 121 20.52 -45.24 19.55
CA ASP A 121 20.09 -46.64 19.41
C ASP A 121 18.57 -46.78 19.18
N THR A 122 17.87 -45.70 18.86
CA THR A 122 16.42 -45.73 18.60
C THR A 122 16.08 -45.11 17.25
N ALA A 123 15.26 -45.80 16.46
CA ALA A 123 14.78 -45.27 15.19
C ALA A 123 13.91 -44.02 15.41
N SER A 124 13.99 -43.03 14.50
CA SER A 124 13.14 -41.83 14.54
C SER A 124 11.64 -42.14 14.40
N SER A 125 11.31 -43.33 13.88
CA SER A 125 9.95 -43.86 13.83
C SER A 125 9.43 -44.40 15.17
N SER A 126 10.33 -44.63 16.14
CA SER A 126 10.01 -45.18 17.46
C SER A 126 9.99 -44.12 18.56
N GLY A 127 10.76 -43.04 18.44
CA GLY A 127 10.69 -41.90 19.36
C GLY A 127 11.77 -40.85 19.12
N ALA A 128 11.69 -39.77 19.91
CA ALA A 128 12.67 -38.68 19.94
C ALA A 128 12.73 -38.00 21.30
N TRP A 129 13.86 -37.37 21.60
CA TRP A 129 13.95 -36.33 22.63
C TRP A 129 13.30 -35.07 22.09
N VAL A 130 12.23 -34.61 22.75
CA VAL A 130 11.47 -33.43 22.34
C VAL A 130 11.67 -32.32 23.36
N ARG A 131 12.13 -31.15 22.91
CA ARG A 131 12.29 -29.96 23.74
C ARG A 131 10.95 -29.59 24.36
N VAL A 132 10.95 -29.30 25.65
CA VAL A 132 9.79 -28.74 26.35
C VAL A 132 9.85 -27.22 26.21
N PHE A 133 8.91 -26.66 25.46
CA PHE A 133 8.73 -25.22 25.32
C PHE A 133 7.26 -24.89 25.08
N SER A 134 6.90 -23.62 25.25
CA SER A 134 5.59 -23.07 24.92
C SER A 134 5.78 -21.79 24.11
N GLY A 135 4.95 -21.58 23.10
CA GLY A 135 5.00 -20.40 22.25
C GLY A 135 5.97 -20.52 21.08
N GLU A 136 7.17 -19.95 21.23
CA GLU A 136 8.02 -19.56 20.08
C GLU A 136 9.29 -20.40 19.98
N VAL A 137 9.71 -20.66 18.74
CA VAL A 137 11.01 -21.27 18.42
C VAL A 137 12.06 -20.17 18.29
N ARG A 138 13.28 -20.46 18.73
CA ARG A 138 14.39 -19.51 18.77
C ARG A 138 15.61 -20.03 18.01
N PRO A 139 16.26 -19.23 17.12
CA PRO A 139 17.44 -19.66 16.36
C PRO A 139 18.61 -20.17 17.22
N GLU A 140 18.75 -19.66 18.44
CA GLU A 140 19.81 -20.03 19.38
C GLU A 140 19.76 -21.52 19.74
N TRP A 141 18.57 -22.13 19.80
CA TRP A 141 18.42 -23.57 20.03
C TRP A 141 19.08 -24.42 18.93
N PHE A 142 19.29 -23.83 17.75
CA PHE A 142 19.88 -24.45 16.56
C PHE A 142 21.33 -23.99 16.36
N GLY A 143 21.89 -23.21 17.30
CA GLY A 143 23.28 -22.76 17.30
C GLY A 143 23.53 -21.41 16.67
N ALA A 144 22.50 -20.58 16.45
CA ALA A 144 22.74 -19.18 16.08
C ALA A 144 23.49 -18.48 17.22
N VAL A 145 24.53 -17.70 16.87
CA VAL A 145 25.30 -16.89 17.82
C VAL A 145 24.52 -15.60 18.09
N GLY A 146 24.03 -14.94 17.04
CA GLY A 146 23.27 -13.70 17.16
C GLY A 146 24.11 -12.52 17.66
N ASP A 147 25.33 -12.36 17.14
CA ASP A 147 26.24 -11.24 17.45
C ASP A 147 26.31 -10.16 16.35
N GLY A 148 25.51 -10.32 15.28
CA GLY A 148 25.43 -9.42 14.14
C GLY A 148 26.61 -9.52 13.15
N THR A 149 27.55 -10.43 13.37
CA THR A 149 28.78 -10.60 12.57
C THR A 149 29.02 -12.02 12.10
N THR A 150 28.75 -13.01 12.96
CA THR A 150 28.85 -14.43 12.66
C THR A 150 27.66 -14.84 11.78
N PRO A 151 27.88 -15.50 10.61
CA PRO A 151 26.78 -15.96 9.78
C PRO A 151 25.91 -17.03 10.48
N ASP A 152 24.63 -16.70 10.69
CA ASP A 152 23.66 -17.52 11.43
C ASP A 152 22.70 -18.30 10.51
N LEU A 153 22.88 -18.23 9.19
CA LEU A 153 21.89 -18.70 8.22
C LEU A 153 21.48 -20.17 8.40
N THR A 154 22.42 -21.08 8.65
CA THR A 154 22.12 -22.50 8.85
C THR A 154 21.22 -22.74 10.07
N ALA A 155 21.46 -22.02 11.16
CA ALA A 155 20.65 -22.09 12.36
C ALA A 155 19.26 -21.46 12.13
N LEU A 156 19.19 -20.32 11.43
CA LEU A 156 17.94 -19.67 11.03
C LEU A 156 17.06 -20.55 10.15
N GLN A 157 17.66 -21.23 9.15
CA GLN A 157 16.96 -22.16 8.26
C GLN A 157 16.41 -23.37 9.03
N SER A 158 17.22 -23.97 9.91
CA SER A 158 16.77 -25.08 10.75
C SER A 158 15.65 -24.66 11.70
N ALA A 159 15.76 -23.48 12.30
CA ALA A 159 14.74 -22.92 13.19
C ALA A 159 13.42 -22.66 12.47
N ALA A 160 13.48 -22.11 11.25
CA ALA A 160 12.31 -21.88 10.40
C ALA A 160 11.59 -23.19 10.05
N ALA A 161 12.33 -24.22 9.64
CA ALA A 161 11.77 -25.53 9.33
C ALA A 161 11.15 -26.20 10.58
N ALA A 162 11.84 -26.17 11.72
CA ALA A 162 11.34 -26.69 12.97
C ALA A 162 10.08 -25.95 13.45
N ALA A 163 10.04 -24.62 13.34
CA ALA A 163 8.88 -23.80 13.71
C ALA A 163 7.62 -24.20 12.94
N ILE A 164 7.71 -24.44 11.62
CA ILE A 164 6.60 -24.95 10.82
C ILE A 164 6.11 -26.30 11.35
N THR A 165 7.03 -27.26 11.56
CA THR A 165 6.63 -28.61 12.05
C THR A 165 6.02 -28.57 13.45
N ALA A 166 6.48 -27.65 14.31
CA ALA A 166 5.96 -27.42 15.64
C ALA A 166 4.71 -26.55 15.68
N ARG A 167 4.28 -25.98 14.53
CA ARG A 167 3.20 -24.99 14.42
C ARG A 167 3.40 -23.79 15.35
N ALA A 168 4.63 -23.33 15.44
CA ALA A 168 5.07 -22.25 16.29
C ALA A 168 5.54 -21.05 15.46
N LYS A 169 5.61 -19.87 16.09
CA LYS A 169 6.28 -18.70 15.51
C LYS A 169 7.78 -18.84 15.66
N LEU A 170 8.55 -18.28 14.72
CA LEU A 170 9.98 -18.07 14.87
C LEU A 170 10.24 -16.68 15.45
N ARG A 171 10.85 -16.61 16.63
CA ARG A 171 11.23 -15.35 17.28
C ARG A 171 12.70 -15.06 17.07
N LEU A 172 13.01 -13.88 16.55
CA LEU A 172 14.36 -13.34 16.42
C LEU A 172 14.62 -12.38 17.59
N SER A 173 15.50 -12.76 18.52
CA SER A 173 15.75 -12.01 19.75
C SER A 173 17.10 -11.29 19.83
N ARG A 174 17.95 -11.45 18.81
CA ARG A 174 19.31 -10.91 18.76
C ARG A 174 19.60 -10.26 17.41
N ASP A 175 20.86 -9.87 17.22
CA ASP A 175 21.37 -9.40 15.93
C ASP A 175 21.90 -10.59 15.14
N TYR A 176 21.27 -10.96 14.03
CA TYR A 176 21.70 -12.11 13.22
C TYR A 176 22.36 -11.63 11.93
N SER A 177 23.41 -12.33 11.49
CA SER A 177 24.03 -12.10 10.17
C SER A 177 23.71 -13.22 9.19
N ILE A 178 23.47 -12.88 7.93
CA ILE A 178 23.28 -13.86 6.85
C ILE A 178 24.22 -13.56 5.68
N ALA A 179 24.86 -14.59 5.13
CA ALA A 179 25.81 -14.46 4.03
C ALA A 179 25.24 -14.88 2.67
N SER A 180 24.03 -15.42 2.65
CA SER A 180 23.25 -15.78 1.45
C SER A 180 21.75 -15.71 1.76
N ALA A 181 20.91 -15.95 0.76
CA ALA A 181 19.47 -15.77 0.86
C ALA A 181 18.83 -16.66 1.94
N TRP A 182 18.06 -16.02 2.83
CA TRP A 182 17.21 -16.72 3.78
C TRP A 182 15.80 -16.88 3.23
N THR A 183 15.53 -18.10 2.78
CA THR A 183 14.25 -18.48 2.22
C THR A 183 13.30 -18.98 3.30
N LEU A 184 12.13 -18.35 3.43
CA LEU A 184 11.12 -18.73 4.41
C LEU A 184 10.08 -19.69 3.82
N PRO A 185 9.78 -20.81 4.51
CA PRO A 185 8.72 -21.73 4.09
C PRO A 185 7.34 -21.09 4.24
N ALA A 186 6.39 -21.55 3.42
CA ALA A 186 5.02 -21.05 3.43
C ALA A 186 4.35 -21.17 4.81
N GLY A 187 3.52 -20.19 5.17
CA GLY A 187 2.77 -20.12 6.41
C GLY A 187 3.60 -19.79 7.66
N LEU A 188 4.89 -19.50 7.52
CA LEU A 188 5.75 -19.14 8.65
C LEU A 188 5.46 -17.73 9.15
N VAL A 189 5.42 -17.56 10.46
CA VAL A 189 5.41 -16.25 11.13
C VAL A 189 6.78 -16.03 11.76
N VAL A 190 7.50 -15.02 11.27
CA VAL A 190 8.81 -14.58 11.78
C VAL A 190 8.67 -13.19 12.39
N GLU A 191 9.03 -13.06 13.66
CA GLU A 191 8.87 -11.82 14.41
C GLU A 191 10.16 -11.49 15.13
N GLY A 192 10.63 -10.24 15.01
CA GLY A 192 11.65 -9.70 15.90
C GLY A 192 11.07 -9.22 17.24
N SER A 193 11.93 -8.83 18.16
CA SER A 193 11.55 -8.20 19.43
C SER A 193 11.22 -6.70 19.29
N GLY A 194 11.40 -6.13 18.09
CA GLY A 194 11.22 -4.73 17.75
C GLY A 194 12.36 -4.22 16.87
N ALA A 195 12.10 -3.23 16.01
CA ALA A 195 13.09 -2.69 15.07
C ALA A 195 14.28 -1.94 15.73
N GLY A 196 14.21 -1.66 17.03
CA GLY A 196 15.36 -1.15 17.81
C GLY A 196 16.12 -2.22 18.59
N VAL A 197 15.65 -3.48 18.57
CA VAL A 197 16.14 -4.56 19.44
C VAL A 197 16.72 -5.71 18.62
N THR A 198 16.03 -6.09 17.54
CA THR A 198 16.44 -7.21 16.68
C THR A 198 16.92 -6.67 15.34
N THR A 199 18.15 -7.02 14.96
CA THR A 199 18.69 -6.72 13.62
C THR A 199 18.88 -7.99 12.81
N LEU A 200 18.46 -7.98 11.54
CA LEU A 200 18.89 -8.94 10.53
C LEU A 200 19.82 -8.23 9.54
N ARG A 201 21.07 -8.66 9.46
CA ARG A 201 22.12 -8.01 8.67
C ARG A 201 22.59 -8.91 7.53
N GLY A 202 22.62 -8.38 6.31
CA GLY A 202 23.32 -9.05 5.22
C GLY A 202 24.83 -8.84 5.38
N ALA A 203 25.60 -9.91 5.31
CA ALA A 203 27.06 -9.85 5.29
C ALA A 203 27.55 -9.16 4.00
N ALA A 204 28.77 -8.63 4.02
CA ALA A 204 29.34 -7.96 2.84
C ALA A 204 29.48 -8.91 1.62
N SER A 205 29.51 -10.22 1.83
CA SER A 205 29.58 -11.24 0.79
C SER A 205 28.23 -11.60 0.17
N LEU A 206 27.12 -11.01 0.64
CA LEU A 206 25.78 -11.34 0.15
C LEU A 206 25.57 -10.76 -1.26
N ASP A 207 25.49 -11.64 -2.25
CA ASP A 207 25.27 -11.32 -3.67
C ASP A 207 23.88 -11.75 -4.17
N ASP A 208 22.95 -11.99 -3.23
CA ASP A 208 21.60 -12.47 -3.52
C ASP A 208 20.55 -11.69 -2.72
N TYR A 209 19.29 -12.09 -2.78
CA TYR A 209 18.25 -11.59 -1.90
C TYR A 209 18.63 -11.81 -0.42
N MET A 210 18.29 -10.89 0.48
CA MET A 210 18.49 -11.17 1.91
C MET A 210 17.43 -12.14 2.42
N VAL A 211 16.16 -11.85 2.15
CA VAL A 211 15.03 -12.67 2.60
C VAL A 211 14.08 -12.90 1.45
N VAL A 212 13.66 -14.15 1.25
CA VAL A 212 12.64 -14.54 0.28
C VAL A 212 11.44 -15.09 1.05
N LEU A 213 10.29 -14.42 0.95
CA LEU A 213 9.06 -14.82 1.64
C LEU A 213 8.26 -15.81 0.79
N GLY A 214 7.92 -16.95 1.40
CA GLY A 214 6.97 -17.89 0.83
C GLY A 214 5.51 -17.45 0.98
N ASP A 215 4.60 -18.27 0.47
CA ASP A 215 3.16 -18.07 0.53
C ASP A 215 2.65 -17.98 1.99
N HIS A 216 1.66 -17.13 2.26
CA HIS A 216 1.06 -16.91 3.59
C HIS A 216 2.06 -16.58 4.73
N CYS A 217 3.26 -16.08 4.42
CA CYS A 217 4.25 -15.72 5.43
C CYS A 217 3.93 -14.40 6.12
N GLN A 218 4.31 -14.28 7.39
CA GLN A 218 4.35 -13.01 8.10
C GLN A 218 5.79 -12.71 8.53
N PHE A 219 6.25 -11.49 8.29
CA PHE A 219 7.62 -11.08 8.58
C PHE A 219 7.64 -9.66 9.14
N GLY A 220 8.15 -9.48 10.36
CA GLY A 220 8.09 -8.17 10.97
C GLY A 220 8.85 -7.94 12.26
N ARG A 221 8.65 -6.73 12.79
CA ARG A 221 9.16 -6.26 14.09
C ARG A 221 10.68 -6.33 14.25
N LEU A 222 11.42 -5.96 13.21
CA LEU A 222 12.89 -5.99 13.24
C LEU A 222 13.48 -4.88 12.38
N ARG A 223 14.79 -4.69 12.50
CA ARG A 223 15.58 -3.88 11.58
C ARG A 223 16.28 -4.77 10.57
N MET A 224 16.20 -4.42 9.30
CA MET A 224 17.05 -5.00 8.26
C MET A 224 18.18 -4.03 7.91
N VAL A 225 19.42 -4.54 7.90
CA VAL A 225 20.58 -3.79 7.40
C VAL A 225 21.08 -4.44 6.13
N ILE A 226 20.88 -3.73 5.02
CA ILE A 226 21.20 -4.13 3.66
C ILE A 226 22.68 -3.82 3.41
N PRO A 227 23.50 -4.79 3.00
CA PRO A 227 24.90 -4.54 2.70
C PRO A 227 25.01 -3.65 1.44
N ASN A 228 25.98 -2.74 1.44
CA ASN A 228 26.21 -1.85 0.29
C ASN A 228 26.69 -2.60 -0.96
N THR A 229 27.16 -3.83 -0.80
CA THR A 229 27.58 -4.74 -1.86
C THR A 229 26.42 -5.54 -2.47
N SER A 230 25.20 -5.45 -1.93
CA SER A 230 24.04 -6.19 -2.44
C SER A 230 23.77 -5.85 -3.90
N THR A 231 23.81 -6.84 -4.78
CA THR A 231 23.46 -6.68 -6.20
C THR A 231 21.98 -6.96 -6.48
N LYS A 232 21.26 -7.52 -5.50
CA LYS A 232 19.83 -7.88 -5.59
C LYS A 232 18.98 -7.09 -4.61
N ASP A 233 17.67 -7.30 -4.71
CA ASP A 233 16.67 -6.72 -3.82
C ASP A 233 16.87 -7.26 -2.39
N ALA A 234 16.60 -6.47 -1.36
CA ALA A 234 16.83 -6.95 0.01
C ALA A 234 15.74 -7.93 0.46
N LEU A 235 14.48 -7.50 0.45
CA LEU A 235 13.33 -8.34 0.78
C LEU A 235 12.55 -8.67 -0.50
N ARG A 236 12.46 -9.95 -0.84
CA ARG A 236 11.70 -10.42 -2.00
C ARG A 236 10.44 -11.16 -1.58
N ILE A 237 9.31 -10.72 -2.10
CA ILE A 237 8.03 -11.42 -2.05
C ILE A 237 7.84 -12.02 -3.44
N HIS A 238 8.37 -13.23 -3.62
CA HIS A 238 8.38 -13.90 -4.93
C HIS A 238 8.17 -15.40 -4.81
N LYS A 239 7.47 -15.92 -5.81
CA LYS A 239 7.07 -17.31 -5.91
C LYS A 239 8.31 -18.20 -5.87
N MET A 240 8.27 -19.18 -4.99
CA MET A 240 9.30 -20.19 -4.89
C MET A 240 8.99 -21.36 -5.82
N GLY A 241 9.48 -21.30 -7.06
CA GLY A 241 9.38 -22.40 -8.03
C GLY A 241 8.53 -22.09 -9.28
N ALA A 242 8.61 -22.98 -10.28
CA ALA A 242 8.19 -22.74 -11.66
C ALA A 242 6.69 -22.96 -11.96
N THR A 243 5.86 -23.44 -11.04
CA THR A 243 4.45 -23.85 -11.33
C THR A 243 3.42 -22.81 -10.90
N ASP A 244 2.66 -22.24 -11.84
CA ASP A 244 1.55 -21.24 -11.83
C ASP A 244 0.70 -20.96 -10.57
N GLY A 245 1.30 -20.72 -9.41
CA GLY A 245 0.62 -20.14 -8.25
C GLY A 245 1.09 -18.72 -7.92
N ASP A 246 0.16 -17.78 -7.78
CA ASP A 246 0.43 -16.48 -7.15
C ASP A 246 0.84 -16.68 -5.69
N ILE A 247 1.76 -15.87 -5.18
CA ILE A 247 1.92 -15.75 -3.71
C ILE A 247 0.71 -15.04 -3.14
N ARG A 248 0.21 -15.49 -1.99
CA ARG A 248 -0.97 -14.95 -1.30
C ARG A 248 -0.71 -14.73 0.17
N GLY A 249 -1.46 -13.79 0.76
CA GLY A 249 -1.56 -13.65 2.21
C GLY A 249 -0.25 -13.30 2.92
N VAL A 250 0.70 -12.68 2.21
CA VAL A 250 1.97 -12.25 2.83
C VAL A 250 1.75 -10.94 3.57
N VAL A 251 2.24 -10.88 4.81
CA VAL A 251 2.20 -9.66 5.62
C VAL A 251 3.61 -9.26 6.02
N VAL A 252 4.03 -8.06 5.67
CA VAL A 252 5.26 -7.44 6.16
C VAL A 252 4.89 -6.27 7.04
N HIS A 253 5.38 -6.23 8.28
CA HIS A 253 4.99 -5.17 9.21
C HIS A 253 6.09 -4.74 10.18
N ASP A 254 6.00 -3.48 10.66
CA ASP A 254 6.89 -2.93 11.70
C ASP A 254 8.38 -3.10 11.36
N LEU A 255 8.73 -2.79 10.12
CA LEU A 255 10.04 -3.05 9.54
C LEU A 255 10.82 -1.74 9.36
N HIS A 256 12.06 -1.70 9.82
CA HIS A 256 12.98 -0.60 9.54
C HIS A 256 14.14 -1.10 8.67
N MET A 257 14.26 -0.61 7.44
CA MET A 257 15.30 -1.01 6.49
C MET A 257 16.33 0.10 6.33
N THR A 258 17.62 -0.24 6.38
CA THR A 258 18.73 0.71 6.19
C THR A 258 19.85 0.13 5.32
N GLY A 259 20.66 0.97 4.67
CA GLY A 259 21.82 0.55 3.88
C GLY A 259 21.52 0.36 2.40
N GLY A 260 22.29 -0.48 1.71
CA GLY A 260 22.15 -0.75 0.26
C GLY A 260 22.60 0.41 -0.63
N ASN A 261 23.17 0.10 -1.81
CA ASN A 261 23.69 1.11 -2.76
C ASN A 261 23.42 0.78 -4.25
N ASN A 262 22.89 -0.40 -4.56
CA ASN A 262 22.69 -0.76 -5.97
C ASN A 262 21.52 0.02 -6.60
N ALA A 263 21.80 0.75 -7.67
CA ALA A 263 20.85 1.52 -8.46
C ALA A 263 19.73 0.70 -9.11
N THR A 264 19.96 -0.59 -9.35
CA THR A 264 19.00 -1.46 -10.05
C THR A 264 18.20 -2.35 -9.11
N ALA A 265 18.52 -2.34 -7.82
CA ALA A 265 17.88 -3.16 -6.80
C ALA A 265 16.93 -2.32 -5.93
N TYR A 266 16.02 -3.01 -5.25
CA TYR A 266 14.99 -2.41 -4.40
C TYR A 266 15.11 -2.92 -2.97
N ALA A 267 14.77 -2.08 -1.99
CA ALA A 267 14.68 -2.52 -0.60
C ALA A 267 13.59 -3.61 -0.44
N ILE A 268 12.42 -3.40 -1.05
CA ILE A 268 11.34 -4.39 -1.13
C ILE A 268 10.95 -4.61 -2.58
N SER A 269 10.87 -5.87 -2.99
CA SER A 269 10.49 -6.27 -4.34
C SER A 269 9.39 -7.32 -4.28
N MET A 270 8.25 -6.98 -4.84
CA MET A 270 7.08 -7.82 -4.97
C MET A 270 6.93 -8.17 -6.45
N THR A 271 6.94 -9.46 -6.77
CA THR A 271 6.83 -9.91 -8.16
C THR A 271 5.81 -11.03 -8.28
N ASP A 272 4.79 -10.82 -9.11
CA ASP A 272 3.69 -11.78 -9.33
C ASP A 272 3.00 -12.20 -8.01
N SER A 273 2.85 -11.23 -7.10
CA SER A 273 2.25 -11.42 -5.77
C SER A 273 0.81 -10.93 -5.72
N PHE A 274 -0.05 -11.67 -5.04
CA PHE A 274 -1.46 -11.39 -4.80
C PHE A 274 -1.69 -11.22 -3.29
N SER A 275 -2.63 -10.37 -2.87
CA SER A 275 -3.02 -10.23 -1.44
C SER A 275 -1.83 -10.05 -0.49
N VAL A 276 -1.02 -9.02 -0.72
CA VAL A 276 0.12 -8.65 0.13
C VAL A 276 -0.24 -7.44 0.98
N ALA A 277 0.12 -7.47 2.27
CA ALA A 277 -0.02 -6.34 3.15
C ALA A 277 1.35 -5.82 3.60
N LEU A 278 1.64 -4.55 3.29
CA LEU A 278 2.81 -3.83 3.82
C LEU A 278 2.32 -2.83 4.88
N LYS A 279 2.81 -2.91 6.11
CA LYS A 279 2.29 -2.09 7.23
C LYS A 279 3.40 -1.46 8.07
N ASN A 280 3.34 -0.15 8.31
CA ASN A 280 4.27 0.54 9.21
C ASN A 280 5.75 0.22 8.88
N ILE A 281 6.14 0.48 7.63
CA ILE A 281 7.49 0.21 7.13
C ILE A 281 8.23 1.53 6.93
N ASN A 282 9.46 1.63 7.45
CA ASN A 282 10.35 2.75 7.21
C ASN A 282 11.59 2.27 6.46
N ILE A 283 11.86 2.83 5.29
CA ILE A 283 12.99 2.48 4.42
C ILE A 283 13.90 3.70 4.31
N ARG A 284 15.17 3.56 4.68
CA ARG A 284 16.20 4.58 4.47
C ARG A 284 17.42 3.99 3.75
N THR A 285 17.47 4.16 2.44
CA THR A 285 18.41 3.41 1.58
C THR A 285 19.09 4.30 0.52
N SER A 286 20.20 3.81 -0.05
CA SER A 286 20.81 4.38 -1.26
C SER A 286 20.45 3.58 -2.52
N MET A 287 19.61 2.55 -2.42
CA MET A 287 19.02 1.82 -3.55
C MET A 287 17.62 2.36 -3.90
N ASN A 288 16.84 1.68 -4.74
CA ASN A 288 15.43 2.03 -4.92
C ASN A 288 14.60 1.58 -3.70
N GLY A 289 13.42 2.18 -3.51
CA GLY A 289 12.55 1.87 -2.38
C GLY A 289 11.79 0.55 -2.57
N VAL A 290 10.56 0.65 -3.07
CA VAL A 290 9.63 -0.48 -3.21
C VAL A 290 9.32 -0.71 -4.69
N ARG A 291 9.39 -1.97 -5.13
CA ARG A 291 8.90 -2.42 -6.43
C ARG A 291 7.70 -3.35 -6.28
N ILE A 292 6.68 -3.12 -7.10
CA ILE A 292 5.53 -4.00 -7.27
C ILE A 292 5.40 -4.29 -8.76
N ALA A 293 5.71 -5.52 -9.18
CA ALA A 293 5.83 -5.88 -10.60
C ALA A 293 5.00 -7.12 -10.97
N ASN A 294 4.07 -6.98 -11.92
CA ASN A 294 3.39 -8.11 -12.53
C ASN A 294 4.11 -8.40 -13.85
N LEU A 295 4.88 -9.48 -13.85
CA LEU A 295 5.65 -9.94 -14.99
C LEU A 295 4.93 -11.07 -15.74
N ASP A 296 3.90 -11.66 -15.14
CA ASP A 296 3.02 -12.61 -15.82
C ASP A 296 1.98 -11.90 -16.73
N SER A 297 1.59 -12.62 -17.76
CA SER A 297 0.44 -12.34 -18.62
C SER A 297 -0.92 -12.45 -17.93
N LEU A 298 -0.97 -13.16 -16.80
CA LEU A 298 -2.20 -13.36 -16.05
C LEU A 298 -2.65 -12.10 -15.30
N TYR A 299 -3.97 -11.94 -15.24
CA TYR A 299 -4.60 -10.85 -14.52
C TYR A 299 -4.42 -11.02 -13.01
N ASN A 300 -3.60 -10.17 -12.40
CA ASN A 300 -3.42 -10.16 -10.96
C ASN A 300 -4.39 -9.14 -10.31
N TYR A 301 -5.47 -9.64 -9.70
CA TYR A 301 -6.35 -8.81 -8.86
C TYR A 301 -5.62 -8.54 -7.55
N GLY A 302 -4.71 -7.57 -7.57
CA GLY A 302 -3.89 -7.18 -6.42
C GLY A 302 -4.73 -6.61 -5.29
N ASN A 303 -5.41 -7.47 -4.51
CA ASN A 303 -6.06 -7.14 -3.23
C ASN A 303 -5.02 -6.85 -2.14
N SER A 304 -4.01 -6.08 -2.48
CA SER A 304 -2.88 -5.73 -1.66
C SER A 304 -3.14 -4.39 -1.01
N THR A 305 -2.73 -4.28 0.25
CA THR A 305 -2.86 -3.06 1.05
C THR A 305 -1.48 -2.60 1.45
N VAL A 306 -1.20 -1.33 1.22
CA VAL A 306 0.00 -0.67 1.68
C VAL A 306 -0.45 0.38 2.66
N ASP A 307 -0.05 0.25 3.92
CA ASP A 307 -0.48 1.12 5.01
C ASP A 307 0.72 1.67 5.76
N ARG A 308 0.92 2.97 5.66
CA ARG A 308 2.02 3.70 6.29
C ARG A 308 3.40 3.15 5.91
N VAL A 309 3.80 3.37 4.67
CA VAL A 309 5.14 3.02 4.19
C VAL A 309 5.91 4.27 3.77
N GLU A 310 7.01 4.53 4.47
CA GLU A 310 7.84 5.70 4.26
C GLU A 310 9.16 5.30 3.59
N VAL A 311 9.49 5.95 2.46
CA VAL A 311 10.72 5.73 1.73
C VAL A 311 11.56 6.98 1.73
N SER A 312 12.76 6.91 2.32
CA SER A 312 13.78 7.96 2.30
C SER A 312 14.99 7.51 1.47
N LEU A 313 15.15 8.10 0.29
CA LEU A 313 16.25 7.82 -0.61
C LEU A 313 17.38 8.81 -0.37
N THR A 314 18.57 8.28 -0.12
CA THR A 314 19.76 9.07 0.22
C THR A 314 20.65 9.37 -0.99
N THR A 315 20.34 8.81 -2.16
CA THR A 315 21.10 8.98 -3.41
C THR A 315 20.17 9.42 -4.54
N ALA A 316 20.69 10.29 -5.43
CA ALA A 316 19.98 10.78 -6.60
C ALA A 316 19.74 9.68 -7.66
N GLY A 317 18.80 9.93 -8.59
CA GLY A 317 18.52 8.98 -9.67
C GLY A 317 17.95 7.65 -9.16
N ARG A 318 17.12 7.70 -8.12
CA ARG A 318 16.45 6.54 -7.51
C ARG A 318 14.94 6.66 -7.64
N VAL A 319 14.27 5.52 -7.58
CA VAL A 319 12.81 5.43 -7.59
C VAL A 319 12.33 5.05 -6.19
N GLY A 320 11.41 5.85 -5.63
CA GLY A 320 10.80 5.56 -4.32
C GLY A 320 9.85 4.37 -4.42
N TRP A 321 8.87 4.49 -5.32
CA TRP A 321 7.87 3.47 -5.62
C TRP A 321 7.85 3.18 -7.12
N ASP A 322 8.07 1.92 -7.50
CA ASP A 322 8.00 1.47 -8.88
C ASP A 322 6.91 0.40 -9.03
N ILE A 323 5.80 0.80 -9.64
CA ILE A 323 4.63 -0.05 -9.85
C ILE A 323 4.54 -0.35 -11.33
N TYR A 324 4.86 -1.58 -11.69
CA TYR A 324 5.12 -2.00 -13.06
C TYR A 324 4.23 -3.17 -13.47
N GLY A 325 3.67 -3.05 -14.67
CA GLY A 325 2.98 -4.11 -15.37
C GLY A 325 3.62 -4.39 -16.73
N LEU A 326 3.64 -5.66 -17.13
CA LEU A 326 4.00 -6.02 -18.51
C LEU A 326 3.07 -5.36 -19.53
N ALA A 327 3.63 -4.85 -20.62
CA ALA A 327 2.83 -4.20 -21.66
C ALA A 327 1.81 -5.18 -22.27
N GLY A 328 0.58 -4.71 -22.49
CA GLY A 328 -0.48 -5.53 -23.09
C GLY A 328 -1.18 -6.48 -22.12
N THR A 329 -0.74 -6.56 -20.87
CA THR A 329 -1.40 -7.37 -19.83
C THR A 329 -2.12 -6.43 -18.86
N LYS A 330 -3.15 -6.93 -18.19
CA LYS A 330 -3.92 -6.13 -17.22
C LYS A 330 -3.29 -6.32 -15.84
N ASN A 331 -2.56 -5.33 -15.35
CA ASN A 331 -1.71 -5.50 -14.18
C ASN A 331 -2.20 -4.70 -12.98
N TYR A 332 -2.30 -5.41 -11.86
CA TYR A 332 -2.66 -4.95 -10.51
C TYR A 332 -3.89 -4.09 -10.43
N ASN A 333 -5.04 -4.74 -10.24
CA ASN A 333 -6.30 -4.08 -9.93
C ASN A 333 -6.58 -4.09 -8.42
N LEU A 334 -7.23 -3.04 -7.92
CA LEU A 334 -7.77 -2.92 -6.55
C LEU A 334 -6.72 -2.82 -5.43
N MET A 335 -5.56 -2.23 -5.72
CA MET A 335 -4.58 -1.92 -4.66
C MET A 335 -4.92 -0.58 -3.98
N SER A 336 -4.81 -0.57 -2.64
CA SER A 336 -4.95 0.64 -1.84
C SER A 336 -3.65 0.98 -1.13
N PHE A 337 -3.23 2.23 -1.27
CA PHE A 337 -2.05 2.80 -0.65
C PHE A 337 -2.51 3.89 0.32
N ASN A 338 -2.52 3.56 1.61
CA ASN A 338 -2.88 4.46 2.70
C ASN A 338 -1.60 5.03 3.29
N TYR A 339 -1.35 6.32 3.10
CA TYR A 339 -0.12 7.01 3.48
C TYR A 339 1.15 6.31 2.97
N ILE A 340 1.62 6.76 1.81
CA ILE A 340 2.94 6.40 1.31
C ILE A 340 3.78 7.66 1.18
N SER A 341 5.07 7.56 1.47
CA SER A 341 5.99 8.65 1.20
C SER A 341 7.17 8.22 0.36
N ALA A 342 7.68 9.17 -0.42
CA ALA A 342 8.96 9.09 -1.09
C ALA A 342 9.66 10.44 -0.94
N VAL A 343 10.66 10.46 -0.07
CA VAL A 343 11.50 11.62 0.22
C VAL A 343 12.87 11.36 -0.38
N THR A 344 13.33 12.23 -1.28
CA THR A 344 14.68 12.08 -1.87
C THR A 344 15.55 13.27 -1.51
N GLY A 345 16.72 13.02 -0.93
CA GLY A 345 17.62 14.07 -0.42
C GLY A 345 18.44 14.82 -1.48
N SER A 346 18.30 14.51 -2.78
CA SER A 346 19.12 15.11 -3.84
C SER A 346 18.37 15.22 -5.18
N GLY A 347 18.11 16.46 -5.57
CA GLY A 347 17.11 16.87 -6.58
C GLY A 347 17.50 16.74 -8.04
N THR A 348 17.99 15.58 -8.51
CA THR A 348 18.07 15.33 -9.97
C THR A 348 17.83 13.86 -10.29
N GLY A 349 16.93 13.60 -11.25
CA GLY A 349 16.67 12.26 -11.79
C GLY A 349 15.89 11.29 -10.87
N SER A 350 15.63 11.65 -9.61
CA SER A 350 14.84 10.81 -8.70
C SER A 350 13.34 10.91 -8.98
N THR A 351 12.66 9.77 -8.92
CA THR A 351 11.20 9.66 -9.09
C THR A 351 10.55 9.20 -7.79
N GLY A 352 9.54 9.92 -7.31
CA GLY A 352 8.79 9.55 -6.10
C GLY A 352 7.97 8.29 -6.33
N ILE A 353 6.94 8.39 -7.17
CA ILE A 353 6.12 7.28 -7.63
C ILE A 353 6.21 7.15 -9.15
N LYS A 354 6.49 5.94 -9.62
CA LYS A 354 6.46 5.53 -11.02
C LYS A 354 5.39 4.46 -11.22
N ILE A 355 4.48 4.67 -12.17
CA ILE A 355 3.42 3.73 -12.53
C ILE A 355 3.49 3.45 -14.03
N GLN A 356 3.61 2.17 -14.41
CA GLN A 356 3.74 1.73 -15.80
C GLN A 356 2.78 0.57 -16.08
N ASN A 357 1.87 0.73 -17.04
CA ASN A 357 0.89 -0.29 -17.44
C ASN A 357 0.11 -0.93 -16.28
N CYS A 358 -0.26 -0.13 -15.27
CA CYS A 358 -1.05 -0.58 -14.12
C CYS A 358 -2.33 0.21 -14.00
N GLY A 359 -3.38 -0.36 -13.40
CA GLY A 359 -4.59 0.43 -13.22
C GLY A 359 -5.49 0.04 -12.06
N PHE A 360 -6.42 0.92 -11.71
CA PHE A 360 -7.28 0.83 -10.53
C PHE A 360 -6.50 0.83 -9.21
N LEU A 361 -5.46 1.67 -9.18
CA LEU A 361 -4.68 1.93 -7.98
C LEU A 361 -5.29 3.13 -7.24
N THR A 362 -5.44 3.04 -5.93
CA THR A 362 -5.93 4.15 -5.09
C THR A 362 -4.85 4.58 -4.11
N PHE A 363 -4.43 5.83 -4.22
CA PHE A 363 -3.43 6.46 -3.35
C PHE A 363 -4.11 7.50 -2.47
N ILE A 364 -3.95 7.36 -1.16
CA ILE A 364 -4.50 8.26 -0.16
C ILE A 364 -3.34 8.81 0.67
N ASN A 365 -3.23 10.14 0.78
CA ASN A 365 -2.17 10.82 1.53
C ASN A 365 -0.76 10.47 1.03
N ALA A 366 -0.56 10.45 -0.29
CA ALA A 366 0.78 10.25 -0.86
C ALA A 366 1.63 11.51 -0.66
N ASP A 367 2.81 11.37 -0.06
CA ASP A 367 3.71 12.46 0.30
C ASP A 367 5.07 12.36 -0.44
N LEU A 368 5.27 13.23 -1.44
CA LEU A 368 6.34 13.11 -2.44
C LEU A 368 7.26 14.33 -2.40
N GLU A 369 8.28 14.25 -1.56
CA GLU A 369 9.18 15.36 -1.23
C GLU A 369 10.57 15.21 -1.86
N GLY A 370 11.15 16.33 -2.31
CA GLY A 370 12.52 16.40 -2.82
C GLY A 370 12.79 15.62 -4.11
N CYS A 371 11.76 15.08 -4.76
CA CYS A 371 11.85 14.33 -6.01
C CYS A 371 11.97 15.29 -7.20
N ALA A 372 12.76 14.95 -8.23
CA ALA A 372 12.73 15.69 -9.49
C ALA A 372 11.37 15.47 -10.19
N THR A 373 10.92 14.22 -10.21
CA THR A 373 9.58 13.83 -10.66
C THR A 373 8.84 13.20 -9.49
N SER A 374 7.94 13.93 -8.85
CA SER A 374 7.13 13.36 -7.75
C SER A 374 6.28 12.19 -8.24
N LEU A 375 5.57 12.36 -9.36
CA LEU A 375 4.70 11.33 -9.92
C LEU A 375 4.95 11.18 -11.42
N TYR A 376 5.18 9.95 -11.87
CA TYR A 376 5.30 9.59 -13.28
C TYR A 376 4.36 8.42 -13.60
N VAL A 377 3.35 8.68 -14.43
CA VAL A 377 2.39 7.66 -14.89
C VAL A 377 2.54 7.51 -16.39
N GLU A 378 2.78 6.30 -16.88
CA GLU A 378 2.82 6.01 -18.31
C GLU A 378 2.08 4.72 -18.66
N GLY A 379 1.65 4.61 -19.91
CA GLY A 379 1.07 3.40 -20.47
C GLY A 379 1.68 3.10 -21.83
N SER A 380 1.70 1.82 -22.20
CA SER A 380 2.14 1.39 -23.51
C SER A 380 1.28 2.01 -24.61
N VAL A 381 1.94 2.60 -25.60
CA VAL A 381 1.30 3.19 -26.78
C VAL A 381 0.96 2.04 -27.73
N GLY A 382 -0.33 1.75 -27.97
CA GLY A 382 -0.76 0.92 -29.10
C GLY A 382 -1.53 -0.39 -28.82
N GLY A 383 -2.01 -0.66 -27.60
CA GLY A 383 -2.84 -1.87 -27.39
C GLY A 383 -3.54 -1.95 -26.05
N GLY A 384 -4.76 -1.44 -25.96
CA GLY A 384 -5.83 -1.80 -24.99
C GLY A 384 -5.61 -1.60 -23.48
N ASN A 385 -4.36 -1.56 -22.99
CA ASN A 385 -4.03 -1.79 -21.58
C ASN A 385 -2.95 -0.81 -21.07
N GLY A 386 -3.06 0.46 -21.42
CA GLY A 386 -2.27 1.52 -20.79
C GLY A 386 -2.62 1.68 -19.30
N SER A 387 -1.82 2.46 -18.54
CA SER A 387 -2.12 2.68 -17.12
C SER A 387 -3.50 3.31 -16.94
N GLN A 388 -4.35 2.71 -16.09
CA GLN A 388 -5.79 2.98 -16.08
C GLN A 388 -6.35 3.37 -14.71
N CYS A 389 -7.31 4.29 -14.62
CA CYS A 389 -8.15 4.52 -13.44
C CYS A 389 -7.37 4.71 -12.12
N ASN A 390 -6.23 5.40 -12.13
CA ASN A 390 -5.43 5.64 -10.94
C ASN A 390 -5.99 6.84 -10.17
N VAL A 391 -6.33 6.67 -8.89
CA VAL A 391 -6.95 7.71 -8.07
C VAL A 391 -5.96 8.21 -7.03
N PHE A 392 -5.80 9.53 -6.94
CA PHE A 392 -4.98 10.20 -5.94
C PHE A 392 -5.84 11.12 -5.09
N GLN A 393 -5.86 10.88 -3.78
CA GLN A 393 -6.57 11.69 -2.80
C GLN A 393 -5.58 12.26 -1.79
N ASN A 394 -5.66 13.57 -1.57
CA ASN A 394 -4.79 14.33 -0.67
C ASN A 394 -3.29 14.11 -0.95
N MET A 395 -2.89 14.15 -2.23
CA MET A 395 -1.49 14.00 -2.61
C MET A 395 -0.70 15.29 -2.35
N TYR A 396 0.51 15.17 -1.81
CA TYR A 396 1.52 16.23 -1.79
C TYR A 396 2.63 15.88 -2.78
N ALA A 397 2.93 16.79 -3.71
CA ALA A 397 4.00 16.62 -4.69
C ALA A 397 4.84 17.90 -4.80
N SER A 398 6.09 17.83 -4.34
CA SER A 398 7.06 18.93 -4.43
C SER A 398 7.70 19.09 -5.81
N GLY A 399 7.82 18.00 -6.58
CA GLY A 399 8.42 17.94 -7.91
C GLY A 399 7.41 17.81 -9.03
N ASN A 400 7.89 17.44 -10.22
CA ASN A 400 7.05 17.34 -11.41
C ASN A 400 6.05 16.19 -11.31
N VAL A 401 4.85 16.43 -11.84
CA VAL A 401 3.81 15.41 -12.05
C VAL A 401 3.64 15.22 -13.54
N ILE A 402 3.93 14.02 -14.02
CA ILE A 402 3.90 13.67 -15.44
C ILE A 402 2.92 12.53 -15.64
N VAL A 403 1.90 12.79 -16.45
CA VAL A 403 0.92 11.81 -16.92
C VAL A 403 1.14 11.67 -18.42
N ALA A 404 1.94 10.67 -18.81
CA ALA A 404 2.37 10.49 -20.19
C ALA A 404 1.22 10.02 -21.11
N THR A 405 1.45 10.07 -22.41
CA THR A 405 0.55 9.50 -23.43
C THR A 405 0.24 8.03 -23.16
N GLY A 406 -0.93 7.57 -23.57
CA GLY A 406 -1.34 6.17 -23.38
C GLY A 406 -1.83 5.84 -21.96
N THR A 407 -1.98 6.84 -21.10
CA THR A 407 -2.63 6.70 -19.79
C THR A 407 -4.12 7.04 -19.89
N PHE A 408 -4.97 6.36 -19.12
CA PHE A 408 -6.42 6.57 -19.11
C PHE A 408 -7.01 6.63 -17.68
N GLY A 409 -7.67 7.69 -17.26
CA GLY A 409 -8.49 7.74 -16.04
C GLY A 409 -7.69 8.07 -14.78
N THR A 410 -6.53 8.72 -14.91
CA THR A 410 -5.80 9.24 -13.74
C THR A 410 -6.61 10.39 -13.14
N THR A 411 -7.05 10.26 -11.90
CA THR A 411 -7.94 11.21 -11.23
C THR A 411 -7.28 11.76 -9.98
N PHE A 412 -7.20 13.08 -9.86
CA PHE A 412 -6.70 13.75 -8.66
C PHE A 412 -7.89 14.37 -7.93
N ILE A 413 -8.30 13.79 -6.79
CA ILE A 413 -9.45 14.26 -6.02
C ILE A 413 -9.09 15.53 -5.23
N SER A 414 -7.94 15.51 -4.56
CA SER A 414 -7.43 16.62 -3.76
C SER A 414 -5.91 16.53 -3.60
N GLY A 415 -5.27 17.65 -3.28
CA GLY A 415 -3.84 17.68 -3.01
C GLY A 415 -3.17 19.01 -3.33
N ARG A 416 -1.84 19.01 -3.30
CA ARG A 416 -1.00 20.14 -3.68
C ARG A 416 0.15 19.68 -4.57
N VAL A 417 0.35 20.39 -5.68
CA VAL A 417 1.49 20.19 -6.60
C VAL A 417 2.27 21.50 -6.69
N TYR A 418 3.57 21.45 -6.41
CA TYR A 418 4.47 22.60 -6.52
C TYR A 418 5.33 22.58 -7.78
N GLY A 419 5.58 21.40 -8.36
CA GLY A 419 6.30 21.27 -9.63
C GLY A 419 5.40 21.49 -10.86
N THR A 420 5.93 21.19 -12.04
CA THR A 420 5.13 21.28 -13.26
C THR A 420 4.20 20.08 -13.40
N TYR A 421 2.99 20.32 -13.88
CA TYR A 421 2.08 19.27 -14.33
C TYR A 421 2.18 19.12 -15.86
N THR A 422 2.42 17.91 -16.34
CA THR A 422 2.47 17.60 -17.78
C THR A 422 1.49 16.47 -18.09
N ASP A 423 0.58 16.71 -19.02
CA ASP A 423 -0.34 15.72 -19.57
C ASP A 423 -0.02 15.49 -21.05
N GLY A 424 0.29 14.25 -21.41
CA GLY A 424 0.64 13.86 -22.78
C GLY A 424 -0.51 13.89 -23.78
N GLY A 425 -1.77 14.09 -23.36
CA GLY A 425 -2.96 14.06 -24.22
C GLY A 425 -3.42 12.62 -24.56
N ALA A 426 -4.68 12.32 -24.87
CA ALA A 426 -5.80 13.15 -25.31
C ALA A 426 -7.09 13.00 -24.45
N ASN A 427 -7.09 12.24 -23.34
CA ASN A 427 -8.35 11.81 -22.73
C ASN A 427 -8.50 11.85 -21.20
N THR A 428 -7.52 12.15 -20.33
CA THR A 428 -7.56 11.38 -19.07
C THR A 428 -6.86 11.86 -17.81
N ALA A 429 -6.92 13.16 -17.56
CA ALA A 429 -6.73 13.66 -16.20
C ALA A 429 -7.93 14.52 -15.76
N THR A 430 -8.61 14.08 -14.70
CA THR A 430 -9.57 14.94 -13.99
C THR A 430 -8.85 15.55 -12.81
N LEU A 431 -8.61 16.85 -12.88
CA LEU A 431 -8.08 17.65 -11.77
C LEU A 431 -9.28 18.12 -10.94
N GLY A 432 -9.45 17.56 -9.75
CA GLY A 432 -10.40 18.02 -8.74
C GLY A 432 -9.91 19.31 -8.07
N LEU A 433 -10.03 19.40 -6.74
CA LEU A 433 -9.51 20.53 -5.96
C LEU A 433 -7.99 20.40 -5.80
N LEU A 434 -7.26 20.51 -6.90
CA LEU A 434 -5.80 20.51 -6.89
C LEU A 434 -5.31 21.95 -6.78
N ASP A 435 -4.70 22.28 -5.63
CA ASP A 435 -4.01 23.56 -5.46
C ASP A 435 -2.66 23.48 -6.18
N VAL A 436 -2.65 23.90 -7.45
CA VAL A 436 -1.44 24.01 -8.26
C VAL A 436 -0.89 25.42 -8.07
N ASN A 437 0.17 25.55 -7.26
CA ASN A 437 0.69 26.86 -6.89
C ASN A 437 1.29 27.58 -8.11
N LYS A 438 0.62 28.68 -8.51
CA LYS A 438 1.00 29.85 -9.33
C LYS A 438 2.49 30.01 -9.74
N ASN A 439 3.04 29.13 -10.56
CA ASN A 439 3.84 29.60 -11.67
C ASN A 439 2.92 29.68 -12.89
N PRO A 440 2.99 30.74 -13.73
CA PRO A 440 2.11 30.86 -14.89
C PRO A 440 2.35 29.65 -15.79
N ILE A 441 1.46 28.67 -15.70
CA ILE A 441 1.40 27.57 -16.65
C ILE A 441 0.92 28.23 -17.94
N SER A 442 1.87 28.57 -18.81
CA SER A 442 1.59 28.96 -20.19
C SER A 442 0.91 27.76 -20.86
N GLY A 443 -0.43 27.75 -20.87
CA GLY A 443 -1.22 26.65 -21.42
C GLY A 443 -2.28 26.05 -20.49
N LEU A 444 -2.49 26.57 -19.27
CA LEU A 444 -3.65 26.16 -18.47
C LEU A 444 -4.92 26.82 -19.04
N GLN A 445 -5.43 26.26 -20.14
CA GLN A 445 -6.88 26.30 -20.35
C GLN A 445 -7.50 25.65 -19.12
N THR A 446 -8.39 26.34 -18.43
CA THR A 446 -9.26 25.75 -17.40
C THR A 446 -10.17 24.74 -18.10
N LEU A 447 -9.62 23.57 -18.44
CA LEU A 447 -10.32 22.53 -19.17
C LEU A 447 -11.12 21.73 -18.14
N VAL A 448 -12.29 22.26 -17.77
CA VAL A 448 -13.38 21.43 -17.24
C VAL A 448 -13.86 20.57 -18.42
N LYS A 449 -13.09 19.54 -18.77
CA LYS A 449 -13.49 18.59 -19.81
C LYS A 449 -14.56 17.69 -19.21
N THR A 450 -15.82 18.00 -19.45
CA THR A 450 -16.92 17.05 -19.25
C THR A 450 -16.69 15.91 -20.25
N GLY A 451 -16.24 14.74 -19.76
CA GLY A 451 -16.15 13.56 -20.60
C GLY A 451 -17.53 13.25 -21.25
N PRO A 452 -17.57 12.58 -22.41
CA PRO A 452 -18.80 12.39 -23.21
C PRO A 452 -19.90 11.51 -22.55
N ARG A 453 -19.80 11.18 -21.26
CA ARG A 453 -20.72 10.27 -20.55
C ARG A 453 -21.11 10.67 -19.13
N PHE A 454 -20.74 11.84 -18.64
CA PHE A 454 -21.20 12.33 -17.35
C PHE A 454 -21.83 13.71 -17.52
N THR A 455 -23.14 13.79 -17.30
CA THR A 455 -23.89 15.02 -17.07
C THR A 455 -24.22 15.13 -15.57
N PRO A 456 -23.31 15.63 -14.70
CA PRO A 456 -23.72 16.07 -13.39
C PRO A 456 -24.23 17.51 -13.51
N SER A 457 -25.51 17.71 -13.29
CA SER A 457 -26.06 19.00 -12.91
C SER A 457 -25.46 19.42 -11.55
N GLY A 458 -24.61 20.44 -11.53
CA GLY A 458 -24.26 21.14 -10.28
C GLY A 458 -22.79 21.36 -9.91
N MET A 459 -21.83 21.33 -10.84
CA MET A 459 -20.47 21.80 -10.50
C MET A 459 -20.44 23.34 -10.43
N SER A 460 -20.07 23.88 -9.26
CA SER A 460 -19.73 25.30 -9.08
C SER A 460 -18.21 25.46 -9.10
N VAL A 461 -17.71 26.33 -9.98
CA VAL A 461 -16.30 26.75 -9.98
C VAL A 461 -16.19 27.98 -9.08
N GLN A 462 -15.60 27.85 -7.89
CA GLN A 462 -15.28 28.99 -7.03
C GLN A 462 -13.86 29.47 -7.32
N MET A 463 -13.73 30.66 -7.92
CA MET A 463 -12.46 31.37 -8.00
C MET A 463 -12.29 32.27 -6.75
N ARG A 464 -11.15 32.16 -6.06
CA ARG A 464 -10.77 33.01 -4.92
C ARG A 464 -9.46 33.74 -5.23
N ASN A 465 -9.26 34.92 -4.62
CA ASN A 465 -7.97 35.61 -4.70
C ASN A 465 -6.94 34.98 -3.73
N GLN A 466 -5.69 35.50 -3.74
CA GLN A 466 -4.59 35.03 -2.88
C GLN A 466 -4.85 35.08 -1.36
N GLN A 467 -5.91 35.76 -0.92
CA GLN A 467 -6.30 35.86 0.48
C GLN A 467 -7.59 35.08 0.82
N GLY A 468 -8.12 34.29 -0.13
CA GLY A 468 -9.30 33.45 0.10
C GLY A 468 -10.64 34.19 0.10
N SER A 469 -10.67 35.48 -0.26
CA SER A 469 -11.92 36.23 -0.42
C SER A 469 -12.51 36.07 -1.83
N THR A 470 -13.83 36.11 -1.92
CA THR A 470 -14.57 36.21 -3.19
C THR A 470 -14.10 37.43 -3.98
N LEU A 471 -13.93 37.30 -5.30
CA LEU A 471 -13.54 38.44 -6.13
C LEU A 471 -14.58 39.58 -6.02
N PRO A 472 -14.16 40.85 -5.96
CA PRO A 472 -15.09 41.97 -5.94
C PRO A 472 -16.00 41.96 -7.18
N LEU A 473 -17.25 42.41 -7.01
CA LEU A 473 -18.17 42.68 -8.13
C LEU A 473 -17.47 43.63 -9.13
N GLY A 474 -17.45 43.25 -10.42
CA GLY A 474 -16.81 44.04 -11.48
C GLY A 474 -15.37 43.65 -11.82
N THR A 475 -14.84 42.55 -11.27
CA THR A 475 -13.51 42.04 -11.67
C THR A 475 -13.56 41.47 -13.09
N ILE A 476 -12.81 42.07 -14.01
CA ILE A 476 -12.66 41.56 -15.38
C ILE A 476 -11.71 40.36 -15.34
N VAL A 477 -12.24 39.17 -15.64
CA VAL A 477 -11.44 37.94 -15.78
C VAL A 477 -11.18 37.71 -17.26
N ARG A 478 -9.94 37.89 -17.70
CA ARG A 478 -9.54 37.57 -19.08
C ARG A 478 -9.30 36.07 -19.20
N LEU A 479 -10.21 35.36 -19.87
CA LEU A 479 -10.02 33.97 -20.26
C LEU A 479 -9.41 33.94 -21.67
N ALA A 480 -8.10 33.82 -21.77
CA ALA A 480 -7.43 33.69 -23.07
C ALA A 480 -7.42 32.22 -23.53
N GLY A 481 -7.87 31.98 -24.77
CA GLY A 481 -7.63 30.73 -25.50
C GLY A 481 -8.57 29.56 -25.20
N VAL A 482 -9.86 29.77 -24.94
CA VAL A 482 -10.83 28.65 -24.85
C VAL A 482 -11.30 28.26 -26.25
N ASP A 483 -10.95 27.06 -26.71
CA ASP A 483 -11.37 26.50 -27.99
C ASP A 483 -12.70 25.75 -27.82
N TRP A 484 -13.80 26.34 -28.26
CA TRP A 484 -15.13 25.73 -28.20
C TRP A 484 -15.32 24.89 -29.47
N GLY A 485 -15.01 23.59 -29.37
CA GLY A 485 -15.18 22.67 -30.48
C GLY A 485 -16.60 22.72 -31.07
N ALA A 486 -16.69 22.76 -32.40
CA ALA A 486 -17.93 22.88 -33.16
C ALA A 486 -18.87 21.68 -32.95
N GLN A 487 -19.75 21.76 -31.95
CA GLN A 487 -21.02 21.05 -31.94
C GLN A 487 -22.14 22.02 -31.54
N LYS A 488 -23.28 21.90 -32.22
CA LYS A 488 -24.51 22.68 -31.98
C LYS A 488 -24.98 22.52 -30.53
N ALA A 489 -24.49 23.36 -29.64
CA ALA A 489 -25.04 23.55 -28.31
C ALA A 489 -26.07 24.69 -28.38
N THR A 490 -27.34 24.33 -28.55
CA THR A 490 -28.44 25.20 -28.13
C THR A 490 -28.54 25.12 -26.61
N GLU A 491 -27.73 25.91 -25.90
CA GLU A 491 -27.94 26.17 -24.48
C GLU A 491 -28.03 27.67 -24.22
N THR A 492 -29.12 28.06 -23.56
CA THR A 492 -29.40 29.42 -23.13
C THR A 492 -28.49 29.76 -21.95
N LEU A 493 -27.52 30.65 -22.16
CA LEU A 493 -26.78 31.28 -21.08
C LEU A 493 -27.76 32.13 -20.25
N LYS A 494 -28.15 31.67 -19.06
CA LYS A 494 -28.77 32.56 -18.07
C LYS A 494 -27.68 33.48 -17.52
N THR A 495 -27.54 34.64 -18.12
CA THR A 495 -26.68 35.70 -17.62
C THR A 495 -27.14 36.14 -16.24
N TRP A 496 -26.27 35.96 -15.24
CA TRP A 496 -26.35 36.71 -13.99
C TRP A 496 -26.00 38.18 -14.30
N ALA A 497 -26.78 39.11 -13.78
CA ALA A 497 -26.57 40.55 -14.01
C ALA A 497 -25.15 40.95 -13.58
N GLY A 498 -24.34 41.46 -14.51
CA GLY A 498 -23.09 42.17 -14.19
C GLY A 498 -21.79 41.70 -14.86
N VAL A 499 -21.80 40.78 -15.83
CA VAL A 499 -20.58 40.46 -16.60
C VAL A 499 -20.51 41.33 -17.85
N VAL A 500 -19.58 42.29 -17.85
CA VAL A 500 -19.30 43.19 -18.97
C VAL A 500 -18.12 42.64 -19.77
N ALA A 501 -18.38 42.34 -21.04
CA ALA A 501 -17.45 42.04 -22.14
C ALA A 501 -16.63 40.73 -22.10
N ALA A 502 -16.80 39.92 -23.14
CA ALA A 502 -15.85 38.93 -23.60
C ALA A 502 -15.25 39.40 -24.94
N ASP A 503 -13.92 39.56 -25.02
CA ASP A 503 -13.21 39.71 -26.29
C ASP A 503 -13.20 38.34 -26.98
N ILE A 504 -13.96 38.19 -28.07
CA ILE A 504 -13.89 37.00 -28.94
C ILE A 504 -12.84 37.27 -30.01
N ALA A 505 -11.68 36.61 -29.93
CA ALA A 505 -10.70 36.60 -31.01
C ALA A 505 -11.20 35.68 -32.13
N ALA A 506 -11.62 36.25 -33.26
CA ALA A 506 -12.13 35.50 -34.41
C ALA A 506 -10.98 34.79 -35.14
N GLY A 507 -10.97 33.45 -35.05
CA GLY A 507 -10.23 32.57 -35.95
C GLY A 507 -11.19 31.96 -36.97
N THR A 508 -10.91 32.19 -38.26
CA THR A 508 -11.53 31.62 -39.48
C THR A 508 -12.96 32.06 -39.85
N ASN A 509 -13.14 32.30 -41.15
CA ASN A 509 -14.35 32.81 -41.82
C ASN A 509 -15.63 32.05 -41.41
N GLY A 510 -16.47 32.72 -40.64
CA GLY A 510 -17.84 32.31 -40.35
C GLY A 510 -18.65 33.53 -39.92
N ASP A 511 -19.87 33.65 -40.44
CA ASP A 511 -20.77 34.75 -40.11
C ASP A 511 -21.07 34.79 -38.61
N VAL A 512 -20.89 35.95 -37.98
CA VAL A 512 -21.20 36.17 -36.57
C VAL A 512 -22.62 36.71 -36.46
N VAL A 513 -23.55 35.89 -35.94
CA VAL A 513 -24.92 36.34 -35.63
C VAL A 513 -24.96 36.78 -34.17
N VAL A 514 -25.12 38.09 -33.92
CA VAL A 514 -25.31 38.65 -32.58
C VAL A 514 -26.79 38.95 -32.38
N SER A 515 -27.44 38.33 -31.39
CA SER A 515 -28.78 38.71 -30.93
C SER A 515 -28.73 39.20 -29.48
N GLY A 516 -29.06 40.46 -29.22
CA GLY A 516 -29.14 41.01 -27.87
C GLY A 516 -28.70 42.47 -27.77
N VAL A 517 -29.46 43.26 -27.02
CA VAL A 517 -29.51 44.73 -27.00
C VAL A 517 -28.22 45.42 -26.53
N ALA A 518 -27.84 46.44 -27.31
CA ALA A 518 -27.13 47.69 -26.99
C ALA A 518 -25.97 47.65 -25.96
N ASP A 519 -24.74 47.50 -26.48
CA ASP A 519 -23.56 48.32 -26.13
C ASP A 519 -22.27 47.58 -26.55
N ILE A 520 -22.10 47.32 -27.86
CA ILE A 520 -20.83 46.78 -28.38
C ILE A 520 -20.54 47.39 -29.75
N LEU A 521 -19.98 48.60 -29.77
CA LEU A 521 -19.17 49.07 -30.90
C LEU A 521 -18.04 49.96 -30.38
N SER A 522 -16.98 49.33 -29.84
CA SER A 522 -15.67 50.00 -29.77
C SER A 522 -14.93 49.78 -31.09
N THR A 523 -14.88 50.85 -31.88
CA THR A 523 -13.97 51.30 -32.96
C THR A 523 -13.07 50.38 -33.79
N ASN A 524 -12.87 49.08 -33.52
CA ASN A 524 -11.86 48.27 -34.23
C ASN A 524 -12.42 47.27 -35.27
N ALA A 525 -13.73 47.08 -35.37
CA ALA A 525 -14.32 46.15 -36.34
C ALA A 525 -14.63 46.75 -37.74
N VAL A 526 -14.60 48.08 -37.90
CA VAL A 526 -15.21 48.76 -39.07
C VAL A 526 -14.19 49.10 -40.18
N ALA A 527 -12.96 48.58 -40.13
CA ALA A 527 -11.89 49.00 -41.05
C ALA A 527 -11.80 48.20 -42.37
N ARG A 528 -12.66 47.20 -42.64
CA ARG A 528 -12.44 46.26 -43.76
C ARG A 528 -13.54 46.11 -44.82
N GLY A 529 -14.62 46.88 -44.74
CA GLY A 529 -15.65 46.89 -45.79
C GLY A 529 -16.50 45.62 -45.86
N ASP A 530 -16.60 44.87 -44.75
CA ASP A 530 -17.48 43.71 -44.65
C ASP A 530 -18.95 44.13 -44.51
N ASN A 531 -19.86 43.32 -45.06
CA ASN A 531 -21.30 43.55 -45.00
C ASN A 531 -21.84 43.21 -43.59
N ILE A 532 -22.64 44.12 -43.02
CA ILE A 532 -23.31 43.90 -41.74
C ILE A 532 -24.77 43.53 -42.02
N VAL A 533 -25.21 42.34 -41.57
CA VAL A 533 -26.60 41.91 -41.66
C VAL A 533 -27.25 42.02 -40.29
N LEU A 534 -28.24 42.91 -40.15
CA LEU A 534 -29.03 43.06 -38.93
C LEU A 534 -30.34 42.29 -39.08
N ALA A 535 -30.56 41.28 -38.23
CA ALA A 535 -31.80 40.52 -38.17
C ALA A 535 -32.55 40.85 -36.88
N GLY A 536 -33.73 41.46 -36.99
CA GLY A 536 -34.59 41.85 -35.87
C GLY A 536 -35.05 43.30 -35.97
N GLY A 537 -36.12 43.66 -35.26
CA GLY A 537 -36.70 45.00 -35.28
C GLY A 537 -35.67 46.07 -34.87
N VAL A 538 -35.24 46.85 -35.85
CA VAL A 538 -34.28 47.95 -35.66
C VAL A 538 -35.09 49.22 -35.41
N ASP A 539 -34.77 49.97 -34.36
CA ASP A 539 -35.35 51.31 -34.19
C ASP A 539 -34.64 52.35 -35.09
N ASP A 540 -35.33 53.45 -35.37
CA ASP A 540 -34.87 54.54 -36.23
C ASP A 540 -33.62 55.27 -35.70
N GLY A 541 -33.32 55.13 -34.42
CA GLY A 541 -32.15 55.71 -33.76
C GLY A 541 -30.86 54.94 -34.06
N LEU A 542 -30.92 53.61 -34.13
CA LEU A 542 -29.76 52.77 -34.42
C LEU A 542 -29.27 52.95 -35.87
N VAL A 543 -30.20 53.04 -36.83
CA VAL A 543 -29.86 53.23 -38.26
C VAL A 543 -29.15 54.57 -38.49
N LYS A 544 -29.56 55.63 -37.80
CA LYS A 544 -28.92 56.96 -37.89
C LYS A 544 -27.50 56.99 -37.31
N SER A 545 -27.23 56.19 -36.29
CA SER A 545 -25.89 56.12 -35.67
C SER A 545 -24.86 55.39 -36.54
N ILE A 546 -25.30 54.45 -37.37
CA ILE A 546 -24.43 53.69 -38.29
C ILE A 546 -24.12 54.50 -39.56
N GLY A 547 -25.08 55.29 -40.05
CA GLY A 547 -24.93 56.08 -41.28
C GLY A 547 -23.85 57.17 -41.23
N THR A 548 -23.43 57.62 -40.04
CA THR A 548 -22.38 58.65 -39.88
C THR A 548 -20.97 58.08 -39.73
N ALA A 549 -20.82 56.77 -39.54
CA ALA A 549 -19.53 56.11 -39.28
C ALA A 549 -19.07 55.15 -40.40
N ALA A 550 -19.90 54.91 -41.43
CA ALA A 550 -19.57 53.99 -42.51
C ALA A 550 -18.66 54.64 -43.57
N PRO A 551 -17.54 53.99 -43.99
CA PRO A 551 -16.74 54.46 -45.11
C PRO A 551 -17.53 54.40 -46.43
N ALA A 552 -17.19 55.29 -47.37
CA ALA A 552 -17.83 55.36 -48.69
C ALA A 552 -17.76 54.00 -49.40
N GLY A 553 -18.92 53.36 -49.63
CA GLY A 553 -19.04 52.08 -50.33
C GLY A 553 -19.62 50.92 -49.53
N ALA A 554 -19.84 51.06 -48.21
CA ALA A 554 -20.48 50.01 -47.40
C ALA A 554 -21.99 49.91 -47.71
N GLN A 555 -22.48 48.69 -47.93
CA GLN A 555 -23.92 48.41 -48.11
C GLN A 555 -24.53 47.92 -46.79
N ILE A 556 -25.64 48.51 -46.38
CA ILE A 556 -26.41 48.06 -45.22
C ILE A 556 -27.65 47.32 -45.74
N LEU A 557 -27.68 45.99 -45.56
CA LEU A 557 -28.87 45.19 -45.86
C LEU A 557 -29.72 45.07 -44.59
N VAL A 558 -30.91 45.69 -44.62
CA VAL A 558 -31.93 45.53 -43.57
C VAL A 558 -32.99 44.58 -44.08
N GLY A 559 -33.03 43.36 -43.54
CA GLY A 559 -34.06 42.38 -43.86
C GLY A 559 -35.15 42.39 -42.79
N THR A 560 -36.38 42.75 -43.17
CA THR A 560 -37.56 42.51 -42.31
C THR A 560 -38.08 41.09 -42.57
N ALA A 561 -37.94 40.19 -41.61
CA ALA A 561 -38.60 38.89 -41.67
C ALA A 561 -40.10 39.07 -41.36
N PHE A 562 -40.97 38.82 -42.34
CA PHE A 562 -42.38 38.55 -42.08
C PHE A 562 -42.53 37.04 -41.87
N GLU A 563 -42.98 36.62 -40.69
CA GLU A 563 -43.49 35.27 -40.51
C GLU A 563 -44.80 35.13 -41.31
N THR A 564 -44.79 34.31 -42.36
CA THR A 564 -46.02 33.75 -42.91
C THR A 564 -46.07 32.27 -42.59
N THR A 565 -47.08 31.88 -41.81
CA THR A 565 -47.49 30.49 -41.66
C THR A 565 -48.02 29.97 -42.99
N GLY A 566 -47.21 29.16 -43.69
CA GLY A 566 -47.66 28.25 -44.75
C GLY A 566 -47.58 28.78 -46.19
N GLY A 567 -46.82 28.06 -47.03
CA GLY A 567 -46.88 28.14 -48.50
C GLY A 567 -45.71 28.87 -49.15
N ALA A 568 -45.06 28.21 -50.11
CA ALA A 568 -43.93 28.72 -50.88
C ALA A 568 -44.25 30.08 -51.56
N GLY A 569 -43.42 31.09 -51.29
CA GLY A 569 -43.53 32.41 -51.89
C GLY A 569 -42.17 33.09 -51.99
N VAL A 570 -41.87 33.62 -53.17
CA VAL A 570 -40.63 34.32 -53.57
C VAL A 570 -40.47 35.63 -52.80
N ALA A 571 -39.30 35.87 -52.20
CA ALA A 571 -38.96 37.15 -51.59
C ALA A 571 -38.49 38.15 -52.66
N ALA A 572 -39.18 39.28 -52.79
CA ALA A 572 -38.70 40.43 -53.54
C ALA A 572 -37.79 41.28 -52.64
N VAL A 573 -36.57 41.58 -53.11
CA VAL A 573 -35.64 42.50 -52.45
C VAL A 573 -35.87 43.89 -53.04
N LEU A 574 -36.29 44.85 -52.21
CA LEU A 574 -36.26 46.27 -52.56
C LEU A 574 -34.87 46.81 -52.21
N LEU A 575 -34.09 47.22 -53.21
CA LEU A 575 -32.85 47.96 -53.00
C LEU A 575 -33.15 49.46 -53.03
N HIS A 576 -32.98 50.14 -51.90
CA HIS A 576 -32.80 51.59 -51.89
C HIS A 576 -31.30 51.90 -51.89
N ARG A 577 -30.87 52.77 -52.80
CA ARG A 577 -29.50 53.33 -52.81
C ARG A 577 -29.31 54.37 -51.74
#